data_AF-A0A210Q3M1-F1
#
_entry.id   AF-A0A210Q3M1-F1
#
_cell.length_a   1.000
_cell.length_b   1.000
_cell.length_c   1.000
_cell.angle_alpha   90.00
_cell.angle_beta   90.00
_cell.angle_gamma   90.00
#
_symmetry.space_group_name_H-M   'P 1'
#
loop_
_entity.id
_entity.type
_entity.pdbx_description
1 polymer ?
#
loop_
_entity_poly.entity_id
_entity_poly.type
_entity_poly.pdbx_seq_one_letter_code
_entity_poly.pdbx_strand_id
1 'polypeptide(L)'
;MPGPSKFQKKNYKRLRQHQMIGWKYAAFVGGIVGAIGLALYPIAIQPMIDPTKWQEIQKEARAGYDVEKIQPGEMRVWTNPMKSKSEKE
;
A
#
# COMPACT_ATOMS: atom_id res chain seq x y z
N MET A 1 0.15 33.53 -45.47
CA MET A 1 0.83 33.87 -44.20
C MET A 1 2.23 33.29 -44.24
N PRO A 2 3.30 34.06 -43.94
CA PRO A 2 4.65 33.51 -43.89
C PRO A 2 4.81 32.53 -42.71
N GLY A 3 5.48 31.40 -42.96
CA GLY A 3 5.73 30.37 -41.95
C GLY A 3 6.78 30.78 -40.90
N PRO A 4 6.94 30.01 -39.81
CA PRO A 4 7.80 30.38 -38.69
C PRO A 4 9.28 30.45 -39.09
N SER A 5 9.97 31.49 -38.60
CA SER A 5 11.37 31.77 -38.91
C SER A 5 12.32 30.65 -38.45
N LYS A 6 13.51 30.56 -39.07
CA LYS A 6 14.54 29.57 -38.70
C LYS A 6 14.96 29.67 -37.22
N PHE A 7 14.94 30.87 -36.66
CA PHE A 7 15.18 31.13 -35.24
C PHE A 7 14.08 30.51 -34.36
N GLN A 8 12.82 30.70 -34.72
CA GLN A 8 11.68 30.10 -34.02
C GLN A 8 11.77 28.57 -34.01
N LYS A 9 12.12 27.94 -35.15
CA LYS A 9 12.30 26.47 -35.24
C LYS A 9 13.45 25.95 -34.38
N LYS A 10 14.57 26.69 -34.30
CA LYS A 10 15.73 26.34 -33.45
C LYS A 10 15.37 26.41 -31.96
N ASN A 11 14.61 27.43 -31.56
CA ASN A 11 14.13 27.58 -30.19
C ASN A 11 13.12 26.48 -29.83
N TYR A 12 12.18 26.15 -30.70
CA TYR A 12 11.22 25.07 -30.45
C TYR A 12 11.88 23.69 -30.32
N LYS A 13 12.90 23.38 -31.13
CA LYS A 13 13.69 22.14 -30.98
C LYS A 13 14.48 22.10 -29.66
N ARG A 14 15.11 23.22 -29.26
CA ARG A 14 15.86 23.30 -28.00
C ARG A 14 14.97 23.14 -26.78
N LEU A 15 13.79 23.75 -26.79
CA LEU A 15 12.80 23.64 -25.70
C LEU A 15 12.25 22.21 -25.55
N ARG A 16 12.08 21.48 -26.66
CA ARG A 16 11.63 20.08 -26.65
C ARG A 16 12.70 19.08 -26.20
N GLN A 17 13.98 19.46 -26.25
CA GLN A 17 15.11 18.57 -25.98
C GLN A 17 15.27 18.27 -24.48
N HIS A 18 14.73 19.12 -23.61
CA HIS A 18 14.77 18.96 -22.15
C HIS A 18 13.53 18.27 -21.57
N GLN A 19 12.49 18.02 -22.36
CA GLN A 19 11.29 17.36 -21.84
C GLN A 19 11.50 15.84 -21.79
N MET A 20 11.35 15.28 -20.59
CA MET A 20 11.27 13.84 -20.38
C MET A 20 9.92 13.36 -20.94
N ILE A 21 9.85 13.16 -22.26
CA ILE A 21 8.65 12.69 -22.95
C ILE A 21 8.93 11.31 -23.56
N GLY A 22 7.94 10.41 -23.47
CA GLY A 22 8.01 9.07 -24.03
C GLY A 22 8.69 8.06 -23.10
N TRP A 23 9.46 7.14 -23.67
CA TRP A 23 9.97 5.95 -22.96
C TRP A 23 10.81 6.25 -21.72
N LYS A 24 11.62 7.32 -21.75
CA LYS A 24 12.46 7.72 -20.60
C LYS A 24 11.64 8.08 -19.36
N TYR A 25 10.48 8.72 -19.57
CA TYR A 25 9.56 9.04 -18.49
C TYR A 25 8.88 7.78 -17.96
N ALA A 26 8.42 6.90 -18.86
CA ALA A 26 7.82 5.63 -18.46
C ALA A 26 8.79 4.75 -17.65
N ALA A 27 10.06 4.67 -18.07
CA ALA A 27 11.10 3.95 -17.35
C ALA A 27 11.38 4.58 -15.97
N PHE A 28 11.41 5.91 -15.87
CA PHE A 28 11.62 6.61 -14.59
C PHE A 28 10.46 6.38 -13.62
N VAL A 29 9.23 6.56 -14.07
CA VAL A 29 8.02 6.32 -13.25
C VAL A 29 7.91 4.86 -12.88
N GLY A 30 8.12 3.95 -13.84
CA GLY A 30 8.12 2.50 -13.60
C GLY A 30 9.18 2.08 -12.59
N GLY A 31 10.37 2.68 -12.64
CA GLY A 31 11.43 2.45 -11.65
C GLY A 31 11.03 2.89 -10.24
N ILE A 32 10.40 4.06 -10.09
CA ILE A 32 9.91 4.55 -8.80
C ILE A 32 8.81 3.64 -8.25
N VAL A 33 7.78 3.36 -9.06
CA VAL A 33 6.65 2.51 -8.63
C VAL A 33 7.13 1.09 -8.32
N GLY A 34 8.05 0.55 -9.12
CA GLY A 34 8.67 -0.75 -8.88
C GLY A 34 9.48 -0.77 -7.58
N ALA A 35 10.27 0.27 -7.30
CA ALA A 35 11.01 0.39 -6.04
C ALA A 35 10.08 0.47 -4.83
N ILE A 36 8.99 1.23 -4.93
CA ILE A 36 7.97 1.29 -3.88
C ILE A 36 7.31 -0.09 -3.68
N GLY A 37 6.94 -0.77 -4.76
CA GLY A 37 6.35 -2.10 -4.70
C GLY A 37 7.28 -3.13 -4.05
N LEU A 38 8.57 -3.11 -4.38
CA LEU A 38 9.58 -3.96 -3.76
C LEU A 38 9.75 -3.65 -2.27
N ALA A 39 9.79 -2.37 -1.89
CA ALA A 39 9.89 -1.96 -0.49
C ALA A 39 8.65 -2.37 0.33
N LEU A 40 7.46 -2.30 -0.27
CA LEU A 40 6.19 -2.65 0.38
C LEU A 40 5.88 -4.16 0.36
N TYR A 41 6.58 -4.95 -0.44
CA TYR A 41 6.32 -6.38 -0.60
C TYR A 41 6.20 -7.15 0.73
N PRO A 42 7.16 -7.08 1.68
CA PRO A 42 7.06 -7.83 2.95
C PRO A 42 6.00 -7.28 3.90
N ILE A 43 5.52 -6.05 3.70
CA ILE A 43 4.58 -5.36 4.61
C ILE A 43 3.14 -5.59 4.19
N ALA A 44 2.86 -5.54 2.88
CA ALA A 44 1.50 -5.59 2.35
C ALA A 44 1.22 -6.88 1.58
N ILE A 45 2.13 -7.29 0.69
CA ILE A 45 1.87 -8.39 -0.24
C ILE A 45 2.11 -9.74 0.45
N GLN A 46 3.25 -9.91 1.11
CA GLN A 46 3.60 -11.18 1.76
C GLN A 46 2.56 -11.62 2.82
N PRO A 47 2.05 -10.74 3.71
CA PRO A 47 1.01 -11.13 4.66
C PRO A 47 -0.34 -11.44 4.00
N MET A 48 -0.61 -10.93 2.79
CA MET A 48 -1.83 -11.25 2.05
C MET A 48 -1.76 -12.61 1.37
N ILE A 49 -0.57 -13.02 0.90
CA ILE A 49 -0.36 -14.34 0.27
C ILE A 49 -0.29 -15.43 1.33
N ASP A 50 0.49 -15.21 2.38
CA ASP A 50 0.64 -16.16 3.49
C ASP A 50 0.54 -15.44 4.83
N PRO A 51 -0.65 -15.39 5.45
CA PRO A 51 -0.85 -14.72 6.72
C PRO A 51 -0.37 -15.54 7.92
N THR A 52 0.03 -16.81 7.76
CA THR A 52 0.25 -17.76 8.87
C THR A 52 1.22 -17.23 9.92
N LYS A 53 2.40 -16.77 9.48
CA LYS A 53 3.42 -16.18 10.36
C LYS A 53 2.91 -14.99 11.16
N TRP A 54 2.15 -14.09 10.53
CA TRP A 54 1.59 -12.92 11.22
C TRP A 54 0.47 -13.31 12.17
N GLN A 55 -0.32 -14.32 11.84
CA GLN A 55 -1.35 -14.85 12.72
C GLN A 55 -0.74 -15.54 13.94
N GLU A 56 0.36 -16.28 13.79
CA GLU A 56 1.08 -16.89 14.92
C GLU A 56 1.67 -15.84 15.86
N ILE A 57 2.36 -14.84 15.31
CA ILE A 57 2.87 -13.70 16.10
C ILE A 57 1.71 -13.00 16.83
N GLN A 58 0.58 -12.82 16.14
CA GLN A 58 -0.63 -12.24 16.72
C GLN A 58 -1.27 -13.12 17.81
N LYS A 59 -1.22 -14.44 17.68
CA LYS A 59 -1.72 -15.39 18.67
C LYS A 59 -0.84 -15.37 19.91
N GLU A 60 0.48 -15.40 19.74
CA GLU A 60 1.45 -15.32 20.83
C GLU A 60 1.31 -13.98 21.58
N ALA A 61 1.24 -12.87 20.85
CA ALA A 61 1.01 -11.54 21.44
C ALA A 61 -0.33 -11.43 22.19
N ARG A 62 -1.33 -12.25 21.85
CA ARG A 62 -2.65 -12.28 22.52
C ARG A 62 -2.80 -13.43 23.52
N ALA A 63 -1.82 -14.31 23.67
CA ALA A 63 -1.92 -15.51 24.50
C ALA A 63 -2.10 -15.19 26.00
N GLY A 64 -1.66 -14.02 26.45
CA GLY A 64 -1.84 -13.54 27.83
C GLY A 64 -3.01 -12.58 28.03
N TYR A 65 -3.81 -12.29 26.99
CA TYR A 65 -4.84 -11.25 27.04
C TYR A 65 -6.24 -11.86 26.93
N ASP A 66 -6.93 -11.98 28.07
CA ASP A 66 -8.35 -12.33 28.08
C ASP A 66 -9.16 -11.09 27.67
N VAL A 67 -9.33 -10.91 26.36
CA VAL A 67 -10.01 -9.77 25.76
C VAL A 67 -11.42 -9.61 26.33
N GLU A 68 -12.08 -10.68 26.79
CA GLU A 68 -13.40 -10.64 27.42
C GLU A 68 -13.37 -9.96 28.80
N LYS A 69 -12.28 -10.08 29.57
CA LYS A 69 -12.15 -9.53 30.93
C LYS A 69 -11.74 -8.07 30.98
N ILE A 70 -11.13 -7.56 29.91
CA ILE A 70 -10.56 -6.21 29.87
C ILE A 70 -11.53 -5.20 29.25
N GLN A 71 -12.65 -5.64 28.68
CA GLN A 71 -13.65 -4.71 28.16
C GLN A 71 -14.35 -3.97 29.30
N PRO A 72 -14.25 -2.62 29.37
CA PRO A 72 -15.09 -1.86 30.28
C PRO A 72 -16.56 -1.98 29.82
N GLY A 73 -17.45 -2.28 30.77
CA GLY A 73 -18.90 -2.19 30.56
C GLY A 73 -19.56 -3.39 29.86
N GLU A 74 -19.26 -4.63 30.27
CA GLU A 74 -19.97 -5.86 29.81
C GLU A 74 -20.13 -6.02 28.28
N MET A 75 -19.32 -5.34 27.48
CA MET A 75 -19.44 -5.35 26.03
C MET A 75 -18.98 -6.68 25.42
N ARG A 76 -19.59 -7.07 24.30
CA ARG A 76 -19.26 -8.32 23.56
C ARG A 76 -18.05 -8.09 22.65
N VAL A 77 -17.16 -9.07 22.57
CA VAL A 77 -16.01 -9.05 21.65
C VAL A 77 -16.51 -9.09 20.20
N TRP A 78 -16.19 -8.06 19.41
CA TRP A 78 -16.61 -7.92 18.00
C TRP A 78 -16.18 -9.09 17.10
N THR A 79 -15.18 -9.88 17.50
CA THR A 79 -14.74 -11.10 16.82
C THR A 79 -15.84 -12.18 16.75
N ASN A 80 -16.80 -12.18 17.69
CA ASN A 80 -17.96 -13.06 17.64
C ASN A 80 -19.24 -12.33 18.10
N PRO A 81 -19.95 -11.65 17.18
CA PRO A 81 -21.10 -10.83 17.54
C PRO A 81 -22.35 -11.64 17.93
N MET A 82 -22.43 -12.93 17.55
CA MET A 82 -23.64 -13.75 17.72
C MET A 82 -23.59 -14.74 18.89
N LYS A 83 -22.44 -14.95 19.54
CA LYS A 83 -22.40 -15.77 20.77
C LYS A 83 -23.07 -15.05 21.93
N SER A 84 -24.03 -15.72 22.56
CA SER A 84 -24.67 -15.25 23.78
C SER A 84 -23.84 -15.64 25.01
N LYS A 85 -23.86 -14.84 26.09
CA LYS A 85 -23.17 -15.16 27.36
C LYS A 85 -23.69 -16.45 28.01
N SER A 86 -24.91 -16.88 27.67
CA SER A 86 -25.63 -18.00 28.28
C SER A 86 -25.21 -19.39 27.79
N GLU A 87 -24.22 -19.49 26.91
CA GLU A 87 -23.66 -20.78 26.44
C GLU A 87 -22.42 -21.22 27.25
N LYS A 88 -22.15 -20.53 28.35
CA LYS A 88 -21.21 -20.98 29.38
C LYS A 88 -22.00 -21.32 30.66
N GLU A 89 -22.81 -22.38 30.59
CA GLU A 89 -23.24 -23.19 31.75
C GLU A 89 -23.01 -24.66 31.45
#